data_AF-A0A7J4PNY3-F1
#
_entry.id   AF-A0A7J4PNY3-F1
#
_cell.length_a   1.000
_cell.length_b   1.000
_cell.length_c   1.000
_cell.angle_alpha   90.00
_cell.angle_beta   90.00
_cell.angle_gamma   90.00
#
_symmetry.space_group_name_H-M   'P 1'
#
loop_
_entity.id
_entity.type
_entity.pdbx_description
1 polymer ?
#
loop_
_entity_poly.entity_id
_entity_poly.type
_entity_poly.pdbx_seq_one_letter_code
_entity_poly.pdbx_strand_id
1 'polypeptide(L)'
;MEVLGIKTELVRAGDDLVEVLLGGMERASLSLANGDVLVIAESVVATAEGGVVKLSDVEPGPRALELADKYRKDPREMELIINCSDQIMGGIPGVVLTIKDGFLYPNAGIDHSNAPLGHVVLFPEEPQRSAALIRKRMEETAGKRIGVVIGDSRTHPLRLGCVGVALACDGIVPVEDARGQKDLFGRPLEVTRKAVADNLVSAAQIVMGEGNEGIPAVIIRGAPVKFVDDGEEMVIPSIAPEDCMYIGSLRCGPHPYEGGYDRLIAEAIKARERSYSPYSGFRVGAALLTKSGKVYSAANVENASSGASICAERASIVKAISEGERDFEALAVVADTEVPVAPCGICRQNLIEFGEEVKVIMANTKGDAEIATVGELLPRGFTGRSF
;
A
#
# COMPACT_ATOMS: atom_id res chain seq x y z
N MET A 1 1.81 -30.66 11.30
CA MET A 1 1.30 -30.03 10.07
C MET A 1 2.00 -30.69 8.90
N GLU A 2 1.24 -31.23 7.96
CA GLU A 2 1.75 -31.83 6.72
C GLU A 2 1.38 -30.92 5.55
N VAL A 3 2.24 -30.83 4.54
CA VAL A 3 2.05 -29.99 3.35
C VAL A 3 2.19 -30.89 2.13
N LEU A 4 1.05 -31.21 1.49
CA LEU A 4 0.94 -32.28 0.49
C LEU A 4 0.55 -31.68 -0.87
N GLY A 5 1.47 -31.69 -1.83
CA GLY A 5 1.24 -31.14 -3.17
C GLY A 5 0.31 -32.00 -4.04
N ILE A 6 -0.62 -31.34 -4.73
CA ILE A 6 -1.51 -31.96 -5.73
C ILE A 6 -0.94 -31.64 -7.12
N LYS A 7 -0.34 -32.64 -7.76
CA LYS A 7 0.15 -32.50 -9.14
C LYS A 7 -0.99 -32.71 -10.15
N THR A 8 -1.21 -31.72 -11.01
CA THR A 8 -2.28 -31.75 -12.01
C THR A 8 -1.75 -31.90 -13.42
N GLU A 9 -2.66 -32.11 -14.37
CA GLU A 9 -2.40 -31.81 -15.78
C GLU A 9 -2.42 -30.28 -15.99
N LEU A 10 -2.04 -29.82 -17.17
CA LEU A 10 -2.08 -28.40 -17.52
C LEU A 10 -3.53 -27.91 -17.60
N VAL A 11 -3.89 -26.99 -16.72
CA VAL A 11 -5.22 -26.34 -16.70
C VAL A 11 -5.37 -25.43 -17.91
N ARG A 12 -6.55 -25.46 -18.53
CA ARG A 12 -6.92 -24.65 -19.69
C ARG A 12 -8.17 -23.83 -19.40
N ALA A 13 -8.38 -22.80 -20.22
CA ALA A 13 -9.58 -21.98 -20.15
C ALA A 13 -10.85 -22.82 -20.32
N GLY A 14 -11.76 -22.71 -19.36
CA GLY A 14 -13.02 -23.46 -19.31
C GLY A 14 -12.94 -24.85 -18.68
N ASP A 15 -11.77 -25.29 -18.21
CA ASP A 15 -11.65 -26.55 -17.48
C ASP A 15 -12.41 -26.48 -16.13
N ASP A 16 -12.99 -27.60 -15.71
CA ASP A 16 -13.53 -27.73 -14.36
C ASP A 16 -12.40 -27.96 -13.35
N LEU A 17 -11.97 -26.88 -12.69
CA LEU A 17 -10.85 -26.92 -11.77
C LEU A 17 -11.02 -27.94 -10.64
N VAL A 18 -12.24 -28.16 -10.14
CA VAL A 18 -12.49 -29.13 -9.05
C VAL A 18 -12.20 -30.54 -9.55
N GLU A 19 -12.68 -30.90 -10.74
CA GLU A 19 -12.41 -32.21 -11.34
C GLU A 19 -10.91 -32.42 -11.64
N VAL A 20 -10.23 -31.36 -12.11
CA VAL A 20 -8.78 -31.42 -12.34
C VAL A 20 -8.00 -31.69 -11.04
N LEU A 21 -8.39 -31.02 -9.95
CA LEU A 21 -7.78 -31.20 -8.64
C LEU A 21 -8.07 -32.60 -8.06
N LEU A 22 -9.30 -33.07 -8.17
CA LEU A 22 -9.70 -34.43 -7.75
C LEU A 22 -8.91 -35.50 -8.49
N GLY A 23 -8.77 -35.37 -9.82
CA GLY A 23 -7.94 -36.28 -10.61
C GLY A 23 -6.45 -36.23 -10.23
N GLY A 24 -5.94 -35.05 -9.87
CA GLY A 24 -4.60 -34.88 -9.31
C GLY A 24 -4.42 -35.62 -7.98
N MET A 25 -5.40 -35.49 -7.10
CA MET A 25 -5.41 -36.18 -5.81
C MET A 25 -5.46 -37.70 -5.97
N GLU A 26 -6.32 -38.21 -6.86
CA GLU A 26 -6.43 -39.65 -7.13
C GLU A 26 -5.10 -40.23 -7.61
N ARG A 27 -4.44 -39.59 -8.60
CA ARG A 27 -3.12 -40.02 -9.09
C ARG A 27 -2.05 -40.01 -8.00
N ALA A 28 -2.12 -39.06 -7.07
CA ALA A 28 -1.21 -38.95 -5.94
C ALA A 28 -1.62 -39.82 -4.72
N SER A 29 -2.73 -40.58 -4.81
CA SER A 29 -3.32 -41.32 -3.68
C SER A 29 -3.57 -40.44 -2.46
N LEU A 30 -3.95 -39.18 -2.69
CA LEU A 30 -4.31 -38.20 -1.68
C LEU A 30 -5.83 -38.20 -1.46
N SER A 31 -6.25 -37.93 -0.23
CA SER A 31 -7.65 -37.73 0.13
C SER A 31 -7.75 -36.60 1.15
N LEU A 32 -8.90 -35.91 1.17
CA LEU A 32 -9.18 -34.87 2.16
C LEU A 32 -9.59 -35.49 3.50
N ALA A 33 -9.27 -34.79 4.58
CA ALA A 33 -9.71 -35.06 5.94
C ALA A 33 -10.41 -33.82 6.51
N ASN A 34 -11.23 -34.02 7.55
CA ASN A 34 -11.83 -32.90 8.26
C ASN A 34 -10.74 -32.02 8.87
N GLY A 35 -10.83 -30.70 8.66
CA GLY A 35 -9.85 -29.75 9.16
C GLY A 35 -8.68 -29.48 8.20
N ASP A 36 -8.64 -30.11 7.03
CA ASP A 36 -7.65 -29.78 6.01
C ASP A 36 -7.91 -28.38 5.43
N VAL A 37 -6.84 -27.70 5.02
CA VAL A 37 -6.92 -26.46 4.23
C VAL A 37 -6.32 -26.71 2.86
N LEU A 38 -7.12 -26.51 1.82
CA LEU A 38 -6.70 -26.57 0.43
C LEU A 38 -6.23 -25.19 -0.03
N VAL A 39 -4.94 -25.05 -0.32
CA VAL A 39 -4.37 -23.83 -0.91
C VAL A 39 -4.24 -24.03 -2.42
N ILE A 40 -4.65 -23.04 -3.21
CA ILE A 40 -4.70 -23.11 -4.68
C ILE A 40 -4.04 -21.85 -5.25
N ALA A 41 -3.21 -22.00 -6.29
CA ALA A 41 -2.65 -20.87 -7.03
C ALA A 41 -3.75 -20.06 -7.72
N GLU A 42 -3.65 -18.75 -7.66
CA GLU A 42 -4.52 -17.81 -8.33
C GLU A 42 -4.52 -17.99 -9.85
N SER A 43 -3.36 -18.29 -10.44
CA SER A 43 -3.18 -18.39 -11.89
C SER A 43 -3.97 -19.55 -12.48
N VAL A 44 -4.11 -20.68 -11.77
CA VAL A 44 -4.94 -21.79 -12.25
C VAL A 44 -6.43 -21.52 -12.10
N VAL A 45 -6.83 -20.78 -11.05
CA VAL A 45 -8.22 -20.33 -10.87
C VAL A 45 -8.58 -19.38 -12.01
N ALA A 46 -7.77 -18.34 -12.22
CA ALA A 46 -7.95 -17.40 -13.31
C ALA A 46 -7.95 -18.07 -14.68
N THR A 47 -7.03 -19.01 -14.91
CA THR A 47 -6.96 -19.76 -16.17
C THR A 47 -8.25 -20.54 -16.40
N ALA A 48 -8.71 -21.34 -15.43
CA ALA A 48 -9.95 -22.10 -15.54
C ALA A 48 -11.16 -21.19 -15.81
N GLU A 49 -11.19 -20.02 -15.18
CA GLU A 49 -12.23 -19.00 -15.32
C GLU A 49 -12.15 -18.17 -16.61
N GLY A 50 -11.15 -18.44 -17.48
CA GLY A 50 -11.02 -17.80 -18.79
C GLY A 50 -10.23 -16.48 -18.78
N GLY A 51 -9.47 -16.20 -17.72
CA GLY A 51 -8.61 -15.03 -17.58
C GLY A 51 -7.36 -15.01 -18.49
N VAL A 52 -7.25 -15.91 -19.48
CA VAL A 52 -6.11 -15.96 -20.41
C VAL A 52 -6.34 -14.99 -21.56
N VAL A 53 -5.52 -13.94 -21.65
CA VAL A 53 -5.65 -12.89 -22.67
C VAL A 53 -4.47 -12.91 -23.62
N LYS A 54 -4.76 -12.89 -24.92
CA LYS A 54 -3.74 -12.80 -25.96
C LYS A 54 -3.33 -11.35 -26.18
N LEU A 55 -2.05 -11.04 -26.00
CA LEU A 55 -1.55 -9.66 -26.08
C LEU A 55 -1.76 -9.05 -27.46
N SER A 56 -1.72 -9.84 -28.53
CA SER A 56 -1.95 -9.31 -29.89
C SER A 56 -3.33 -8.71 -30.11
N ASP A 57 -4.29 -9.05 -29.25
CA ASP A 57 -5.69 -8.66 -29.39
C ASP A 57 -5.99 -7.39 -28.54
N VAL A 58 -4.99 -6.87 -27.83
CA VAL A 58 -5.08 -5.66 -27.00
C VAL A 58 -4.52 -4.47 -27.77
N GLU A 59 -5.32 -3.41 -27.91
CA GLU A 59 -4.91 -2.14 -28.50
C GLU A 59 -4.53 -1.14 -27.39
N PRO A 60 -3.25 -0.74 -27.26
CA PRO A 60 -2.81 0.13 -26.19
C PRO A 60 -3.18 1.59 -26.43
N GLY A 61 -3.76 2.24 -25.43
CA GLY A 61 -4.08 3.66 -25.47
C GLY A 61 -2.86 4.57 -25.26
N PRO A 62 -3.00 5.91 -25.43
CA PRO A 62 -1.91 6.87 -25.26
C PRO A 62 -1.24 6.80 -23.88
N ARG A 63 -2.04 6.62 -22.81
CA ARG A 63 -1.55 6.49 -21.44
C ARG A 63 -0.75 5.20 -21.24
N ALA A 64 -1.18 4.10 -21.84
CA ALA A 64 -0.45 2.84 -21.78
C ALA A 64 0.90 2.95 -22.48
N LEU A 65 0.97 3.60 -23.65
CA LEU A 65 2.22 3.87 -24.37
C LEU A 65 3.20 4.68 -23.53
N GLU A 66 2.74 5.77 -22.90
CA GLU A 66 3.59 6.62 -22.05
C GLU A 66 4.15 5.85 -20.84
N LEU A 67 3.29 5.13 -20.12
CA LEU A 67 3.71 4.39 -18.92
C LEU A 67 4.56 3.16 -19.27
N ALA A 68 4.29 2.52 -20.41
CA ALA A 68 5.08 1.41 -20.91
C ALA A 68 6.51 1.84 -21.26
N ASP A 69 6.69 3.01 -21.88
CA ASP A 69 8.03 3.58 -22.10
C ASP A 69 8.73 3.86 -20.75
N LYS A 70 8.05 4.57 -19.84
CA LYS A 70 8.58 4.93 -18.51
C LYS A 70 9.05 3.71 -17.72
N TYR A 71 8.24 2.65 -17.68
CA TYR A 71 8.52 1.45 -16.89
C TYR A 71 9.10 0.30 -17.73
N ARG A 72 9.50 0.54 -18.99
CA ARG A 72 10.08 -0.47 -19.90
C ARG A 72 9.26 -1.75 -19.98
N LYS A 73 7.97 -1.61 -20.29
CA LYS A 73 6.99 -2.70 -20.34
C LYS A 73 6.34 -2.80 -21.72
N ASP A 74 5.71 -3.92 -22.03
CA ASP A 74 4.90 -4.05 -23.24
C ASP A 74 3.69 -3.10 -23.13
N PRO A 75 3.43 -2.21 -24.11
CA PRO A 75 2.27 -1.33 -24.08
C PRO A 75 0.94 -2.04 -23.94
N ARG A 76 0.82 -3.25 -24.52
CA ARG A 76 -0.41 -4.05 -24.52
C ARG A 76 -0.66 -4.63 -23.13
N GLU A 77 0.38 -5.08 -22.46
CA GLU A 77 0.29 -5.48 -21.06
C GLU A 77 0.02 -4.27 -20.16
N MET A 78 0.66 -3.13 -20.43
CA MET A 78 0.43 -1.90 -19.66
C MET A 78 -1.03 -1.43 -19.74
N GLU A 79 -1.67 -1.59 -20.89
CA GLU A 79 -3.11 -1.34 -21.07
C GLU A 79 -3.94 -2.25 -20.15
N LEU A 80 -3.64 -3.56 -20.10
CA LEU A 80 -4.31 -4.48 -19.18
C LEU A 80 -4.07 -4.11 -17.72
N ILE A 81 -2.85 -3.70 -17.33
CA ILE A 81 -2.54 -3.24 -15.97
C ILE A 81 -3.38 -2.02 -15.59
N ILE A 82 -3.52 -1.05 -16.50
CA ILE A 82 -4.37 0.13 -16.28
C ILE A 82 -5.82 -0.30 -16.09
N ASN A 83 -6.33 -1.19 -16.93
CA ASN A 83 -7.73 -1.62 -16.90
C ASN A 83 -8.05 -2.52 -15.70
N CYS A 84 -7.06 -3.25 -15.17
CA CYS A 84 -7.22 -4.16 -14.05
C CYS A 84 -6.82 -3.57 -12.68
N SER A 85 -6.45 -2.28 -12.60
CA SER A 85 -6.06 -1.65 -11.34
C SER A 85 -6.91 -0.43 -10.99
N ASP A 86 -7.13 -0.24 -9.69
CA ASP A 86 -7.78 0.96 -9.17
C ASP A 86 -6.82 2.15 -9.22
N GLN A 87 -5.54 1.89 -8.93
CA GLN A 87 -4.52 2.93 -8.86
C GLN A 87 -3.15 2.42 -9.27
N ILE A 88 -2.42 3.25 -10.02
CA ILE A 88 -0.98 3.06 -10.28
C ILE A 88 -0.19 3.84 -9.23
N MET A 89 0.67 3.13 -8.51
CA MET A 89 1.42 3.67 -7.38
C MET A 89 2.79 4.21 -7.78
N GLY A 90 3.35 3.70 -8.87
CA GLY A 90 4.73 3.91 -9.29
C GLY A 90 5.30 2.61 -9.83
N GLY A 91 6.61 2.49 -9.90
CA GLY A 91 7.24 1.26 -10.38
C GLY A 91 8.72 1.42 -10.63
N ILE A 92 9.32 0.31 -11.07
CA ILE A 92 10.70 0.22 -11.55
C ILE A 92 10.67 -0.37 -12.97
N PRO A 93 11.77 -0.33 -13.74
CA PRO A 93 11.80 -1.00 -15.03
C PRO A 93 11.35 -2.48 -14.94
N GLY A 94 10.34 -2.85 -15.74
CA GLY A 94 9.72 -4.17 -15.81
C GLY A 94 8.51 -4.39 -14.90
N VAL A 95 8.34 -3.60 -13.83
CA VAL A 95 7.31 -3.83 -12.80
C VAL A 95 6.63 -2.53 -12.40
N VAL A 96 5.30 -2.51 -12.51
CA VAL A 96 4.46 -1.40 -12.05
C VAL A 96 3.77 -1.81 -10.76
N LEU A 97 3.89 -1.02 -9.70
CA LEU A 97 3.16 -1.25 -8.47
C LEU A 97 1.76 -0.64 -8.59
N THR A 98 0.73 -1.40 -8.29
CA THR A 98 -0.67 -0.98 -8.35
C THR A 98 -1.41 -1.27 -7.04
N ILE A 99 -2.54 -0.60 -6.84
CA ILE A 99 -3.59 -1.02 -5.91
C ILE A 99 -4.72 -1.63 -6.73
N LYS A 100 -5.22 -2.78 -6.26
CA LYS A 100 -6.42 -3.44 -6.75
C LYS A 100 -7.18 -3.99 -5.53
N ASP A 101 -8.48 -3.75 -5.42
CA ASP A 101 -9.32 -4.26 -4.32
C ASP A 101 -8.76 -3.94 -2.91
N GLY A 102 -8.07 -2.80 -2.79
CA GLY A 102 -7.43 -2.36 -1.54
C GLY A 102 -6.12 -3.04 -1.18
N PHE A 103 -5.59 -3.96 -2.00
CA PHE A 103 -4.27 -4.58 -1.79
C PHE A 103 -3.24 -4.10 -2.83
N LEU A 104 -1.96 -4.19 -2.45
CA LEU A 104 -0.83 -3.84 -3.31
C LEU A 104 -0.43 -5.00 -4.22
N TYR A 105 -0.39 -4.79 -5.53
CA TYR A 105 0.00 -5.81 -6.51
C TYR A 105 1.11 -5.31 -7.44
N PRO A 106 2.11 -6.14 -7.76
CA PRO A 106 2.91 -5.92 -8.95
C PRO A 106 2.05 -6.21 -10.19
N ASN A 107 2.08 -5.31 -11.18
CA ASN A 107 1.40 -5.44 -12.47
C ASN A 107 -0.10 -5.79 -12.37
N ALA A 108 -0.81 -5.30 -11.34
CA ALA A 108 -2.20 -5.67 -11.06
C ALA A 108 -2.45 -7.19 -10.90
N GLY A 109 -1.41 -7.96 -10.57
CA GLY A 109 -1.45 -9.41 -10.45
C GLY A 109 -1.42 -10.15 -11.80
N ILE A 110 -1.15 -9.45 -12.91
CA ILE A 110 -1.03 -10.07 -14.22
C ILE A 110 0.28 -10.86 -14.31
N ASP A 111 0.20 -12.13 -14.70
CA ASP A 111 1.35 -13.04 -14.82
C ASP A 111 1.60 -13.49 -16.29
N HIS A 112 2.89 -13.62 -16.62
CA HIS A 112 3.42 -14.16 -17.88
C HIS A 112 4.00 -15.58 -17.72
N SER A 113 4.51 -15.90 -16.54
CA SER A 113 5.52 -16.95 -16.34
C SER A 113 4.98 -18.34 -16.66
N ASN A 114 3.68 -18.55 -16.46
CA ASN A 114 2.97 -19.78 -16.75
C ASN A 114 1.78 -19.60 -17.72
N ALA A 115 1.81 -18.52 -18.52
CA ALA A 115 0.85 -18.29 -19.60
C ALA A 115 1.35 -18.90 -20.92
N PRO A 116 0.45 -19.28 -21.85
CA PRO A 116 0.84 -19.62 -23.22
C PRO A 116 1.63 -18.48 -23.88
N LEU A 117 2.56 -18.81 -24.79
CA LEU A 117 3.39 -17.80 -25.45
C LEU A 117 2.53 -16.69 -26.10
N GLY A 118 2.87 -15.43 -25.83
CA GLY A 118 2.12 -14.26 -26.32
C GLY A 118 0.80 -13.98 -25.60
N HIS A 119 0.53 -14.68 -24.50
CA HIS A 119 -0.61 -14.45 -23.63
C HIS A 119 -0.15 -14.02 -22.24
N VAL A 120 -1.08 -13.47 -21.47
CA VAL A 120 -0.96 -13.23 -20.03
C VAL A 120 -2.17 -13.83 -19.32
N VAL A 121 -2.02 -14.15 -18.05
CA VAL A 121 -3.13 -14.54 -17.18
C VAL A 121 -3.51 -13.32 -16.33
N LEU A 122 -4.75 -12.88 -16.47
CA LEU A 122 -5.33 -11.84 -15.62
C LEU A 122 -5.63 -12.41 -14.24
N PHE A 123 -5.85 -11.52 -13.28
CA PHE A 123 -6.35 -11.91 -11.98
C PHE A 123 -7.78 -12.48 -12.05
N PRO A 124 -8.17 -13.42 -11.15
CA PRO A 124 -9.58 -13.78 -11.00
C PRO A 124 -10.43 -12.54 -10.68
N GLU A 125 -11.63 -12.43 -11.27
CA GLU A 125 -12.52 -11.29 -11.05
C GLU A 125 -13.17 -11.32 -9.66
N GLU A 126 -13.63 -12.51 -9.22
CA GLU A 126 -14.29 -12.70 -7.93
C GLU A 126 -13.63 -13.83 -7.11
N PRO A 127 -12.35 -13.70 -6.70
CA PRO A 127 -11.59 -14.79 -6.07
C PRO A 127 -12.27 -15.32 -4.79
N GLN A 128 -12.96 -14.47 -4.03
CA GLN A 128 -13.72 -14.91 -2.85
C GLN A 128 -14.85 -15.87 -3.22
N ARG A 129 -15.58 -15.56 -4.29
CA ARG A 129 -16.65 -16.41 -4.80
C ARG A 129 -16.09 -17.74 -5.33
N SER A 130 -14.95 -17.69 -6.03
CA SER A 130 -14.26 -18.88 -6.52
C SER A 130 -13.84 -19.80 -5.37
N ALA A 131 -13.25 -19.25 -4.30
CA ALA A 131 -12.88 -20.01 -3.12
C ALA A 131 -14.07 -20.72 -2.47
N ALA A 132 -15.20 -20.00 -2.30
CA ALA A 132 -16.43 -20.56 -1.74
C ALA A 132 -17.05 -21.67 -2.62
N LEU A 133 -17.07 -21.48 -3.95
CA LEU A 133 -17.58 -22.48 -4.89
C LEU A 133 -16.71 -23.74 -4.91
N ILE A 134 -15.39 -23.58 -4.94
CA ILE A 134 -14.44 -24.70 -4.89
C ILE A 134 -14.59 -25.45 -3.57
N ARG A 135 -14.65 -24.74 -2.44
CA ARG A 135 -14.87 -25.36 -1.13
C ARG A 135 -16.13 -26.19 -1.13
N LYS A 136 -17.27 -25.58 -1.46
CA LYS A 136 -18.58 -26.25 -1.46
C LYS A 136 -18.53 -27.54 -2.28
N ARG A 137 -18.02 -27.49 -3.51
CA ARG A 137 -17.94 -28.67 -4.38
C ARG A 137 -16.97 -29.74 -3.84
N MET A 138 -15.83 -29.33 -3.31
CA MET A 138 -14.88 -30.26 -2.68
C MET A 138 -15.48 -30.94 -1.44
N GLU A 139 -16.21 -30.20 -0.60
CA GLU A 139 -16.90 -30.75 0.56
C GLU A 139 -18.03 -31.72 0.15
N GLU A 140 -18.83 -31.37 -0.87
CA GLU A 140 -19.88 -32.24 -1.42
C GLU A 140 -19.32 -33.56 -1.96
N THR A 141 -18.20 -33.52 -2.67
CA THR A 141 -17.56 -34.72 -3.23
C THR A 141 -16.85 -35.56 -2.18
N ALA A 142 -16.09 -34.94 -1.26
CA ALA A 142 -15.27 -35.66 -0.28
C ALA A 142 -16.02 -36.03 1.01
N GLY A 143 -17.14 -35.35 1.31
CA GLY A 143 -17.85 -35.46 2.59
C GLY A 143 -16.99 -35.04 3.78
N LYS A 144 -16.12 -34.05 3.59
CA LYS A 144 -15.20 -33.51 4.61
C LYS A 144 -15.36 -32.01 4.71
N ARG A 145 -15.22 -31.48 5.93
CA ARG A 145 -15.20 -30.05 6.19
C ARG A 145 -13.78 -29.51 6.05
N ILE A 146 -13.56 -28.60 5.11
CA ILE A 146 -12.22 -28.09 4.75
C ILE A 146 -12.22 -26.57 4.67
N GLY A 147 -11.05 -25.95 4.68
CA GLY A 147 -10.85 -24.56 4.27
C GLY A 147 -10.33 -24.50 2.83
N VAL A 148 -10.60 -23.42 2.12
CA VAL A 148 -9.98 -23.11 0.82
C VAL A 148 -9.34 -21.74 0.88
N VAL A 149 -8.10 -21.64 0.41
CA VAL A 149 -7.37 -20.37 0.27
C VAL A 149 -6.85 -20.27 -1.16
N ILE A 150 -7.18 -19.19 -1.85
CA ILE A 150 -6.56 -18.85 -3.12
C ILE A 150 -5.43 -17.88 -2.81
N GLY A 151 -4.23 -18.20 -3.29
CA GLY A 151 -3.03 -17.42 -2.99
C GLY A 151 -2.17 -17.18 -4.22
N ASP A 152 -1.33 -16.17 -4.10
CA ASP A 152 -0.41 -15.67 -5.13
C ASP A 152 0.97 -15.41 -4.53
N SER A 153 2.00 -15.40 -5.38
CA SER A 153 3.36 -15.07 -4.98
C SER A 153 3.56 -13.54 -4.99
N ARG A 154 4.25 -13.03 -3.97
CA ARG A 154 4.53 -11.60 -3.81
C ARG A 154 5.94 -11.36 -3.33
N THR A 155 6.48 -10.20 -3.67
CA THR A 155 7.70 -9.69 -3.05
C THR A 155 7.38 -8.96 -1.75
N HIS A 156 8.32 -9.02 -0.81
CA HIS A 156 8.22 -8.27 0.43
C HIS A 156 9.17 -7.05 0.37
N PRO A 157 8.77 -5.87 0.88
CA PRO A 157 9.63 -4.69 0.86
C PRO A 157 11.03 -4.98 1.41
N LEU A 158 12.05 -4.62 0.62
CA LEU A 158 13.47 -4.73 0.96
C LEU A 158 13.99 -6.16 1.22
N ARG A 159 13.25 -7.21 0.85
CA ARG A 159 13.72 -8.61 0.91
C ARG A 159 13.78 -9.23 -0.48
N LEU A 160 14.86 -9.96 -0.74
CA LEU A 160 15.00 -10.73 -1.97
C LEU A 160 14.20 -12.03 -1.87
N GLY A 161 13.46 -12.35 -2.92
CA GLY A 161 12.63 -13.57 -3.02
C GLY A 161 11.13 -13.30 -2.92
N CYS A 162 10.34 -14.28 -3.35
CA CYS A 162 8.88 -14.26 -3.27
C CYS A 162 8.40 -15.03 -2.03
N VAL A 163 7.24 -14.63 -1.53
CA VAL A 163 6.47 -15.29 -0.47
C VAL A 163 5.02 -15.41 -0.90
N GLY A 164 4.29 -16.36 -0.33
CA GLY A 164 2.87 -16.54 -0.62
C GLY A 164 1.98 -15.57 0.16
N VAL A 165 1.00 -14.97 -0.50
CA VAL A 165 -0.01 -14.07 0.09
C VAL A 165 -1.40 -14.53 -0.35
N ALA A 166 -2.35 -14.55 0.58
CA ALA A 166 -3.71 -14.96 0.30
C ALA A 166 -4.51 -13.84 -0.36
N LEU A 167 -5.33 -14.22 -1.34
CA LEU A 167 -6.23 -13.34 -2.09
C LEU A 167 -7.67 -13.50 -1.65
N ALA A 168 -8.04 -14.74 -1.39
CA ALA A 168 -9.36 -15.13 -0.96
C ALA A 168 -9.27 -16.33 -0.03
N CYS A 169 -10.23 -16.42 0.87
CA CYS A 169 -10.25 -17.44 1.90
C CYS A 169 -11.70 -17.78 2.24
N ASP A 170 -12.03 -19.06 2.24
CA ASP A 170 -13.33 -19.56 2.68
C ASP A 170 -13.17 -20.74 3.65
N GLY A 171 -14.02 -20.79 4.67
CA GLY A 171 -14.06 -21.87 5.67
C GLY A 171 -13.12 -21.74 6.87
N ILE A 172 -12.20 -20.77 6.87
CA ILE A 172 -11.33 -20.49 8.01
C ILE A 172 -11.27 -19.00 8.33
N VAL A 173 -10.87 -18.65 9.54
CA VAL A 173 -10.62 -17.27 9.95
C VAL A 173 -9.29 -16.80 9.32
N PRO A 174 -9.28 -15.85 8.38
CA PRO A 174 -8.08 -15.48 7.64
C PRO A 174 -7.06 -14.70 8.49
N VAL A 175 -7.56 -13.90 9.44
CA VAL A 175 -6.75 -13.10 10.37
C VAL A 175 -7.26 -13.28 11.78
N GLU A 176 -6.43 -13.82 12.67
CA GLU A 176 -6.77 -13.95 14.08
C GLU A 176 -6.30 -12.72 14.87
N ASP A 177 -7.24 -12.06 15.54
CA ASP A 177 -6.90 -10.98 16.47
C ASP A 177 -6.27 -11.55 17.75
N ALA A 178 -4.99 -11.26 17.96
CA ALA A 178 -4.26 -11.67 19.14
C ALA A 178 -4.13 -10.55 20.18
N ARG A 179 -4.68 -9.37 19.92
CA ARG A 179 -4.62 -8.25 20.86
C ARG A 179 -5.32 -8.61 22.16
N GLY A 180 -4.74 -8.20 23.28
CA GLY A 180 -5.18 -8.55 24.62
C GLY A 180 -4.78 -9.97 25.09
N GLN A 181 -4.33 -10.87 24.20
CA GLN A 181 -3.69 -12.11 24.63
C GLN A 181 -2.42 -11.79 25.41
N LYS A 182 -2.15 -12.54 26.48
CA LYS A 182 -0.96 -12.33 27.31
C LYS A 182 0.25 -13.03 26.67
N ASP A 183 1.38 -12.33 26.66
CA ASP A 183 2.67 -12.92 26.34
C ASP A 183 3.19 -13.81 27.49
N LEU A 184 4.38 -14.39 27.30
CA LEU A 184 5.03 -15.26 28.29
C LEU A 184 5.30 -14.59 29.65
N PHE A 185 5.22 -13.26 29.72
CA PHE A 185 5.45 -12.45 30.92
C PHE A 185 4.16 -11.76 31.42
N GLY A 186 3.00 -12.13 30.87
CA GLY A 186 1.70 -11.61 31.28
C GLY A 186 1.32 -10.26 30.68
N ARG A 187 2.13 -9.69 29.78
CA ARG A 187 1.83 -8.41 29.11
C ARG A 187 0.85 -8.62 27.97
N PRO A 188 -0.17 -7.76 27.80
CA PRO A 188 -1.09 -7.88 26.67
C PRO A 188 -0.39 -7.53 25.36
N LEU A 189 -0.69 -8.27 24.29
CA LEU A 189 -0.31 -7.89 22.93
C LEU A 189 -1.16 -6.69 22.49
N GLU A 190 -0.55 -5.64 21.94
CA GLU A 190 -1.25 -4.40 21.58
C GLU A 190 -1.64 -4.32 20.10
N VAL A 191 -0.78 -4.81 19.21
CA VAL A 191 -0.94 -4.64 17.75
C VAL A 191 -1.14 -5.98 17.03
N THR A 192 -0.75 -7.09 17.66
CA THR A 192 -0.57 -8.38 16.99
C THR A 192 -1.88 -8.94 16.44
N ARG A 193 -1.91 -9.13 15.13
CA ARG A 193 -2.88 -9.95 14.41
C ARG A 193 -2.11 -11.00 13.62
N LYS A 194 -2.59 -12.24 13.63
CA LYS A 194 -1.93 -13.36 12.96
C LYS A 194 -2.57 -13.53 11.59
N ALA A 195 -1.85 -13.23 10.52
CA ALA A 195 -2.31 -13.43 9.14
C ALA A 195 -2.27 -14.94 8.80
N VAL A 196 -3.27 -15.69 9.27
CA VAL A 196 -3.31 -17.16 9.16
C VAL A 196 -3.31 -17.58 7.70
N ALA A 197 -4.18 -16.99 6.86
CA ALA A 197 -4.27 -17.32 5.45
C ALA A 197 -2.94 -17.09 4.70
N ASP A 198 -2.30 -15.92 4.87
CA ASP A 198 -1.02 -15.62 4.24
C ASP A 198 0.10 -16.59 4.64
N ASN A 199 0.16 -16.96 5.93
CA ASN A 199 1.16 -17.92 6.40
C ASN A 199 0.94 -19.32 5.80
N LEU A 200 -0.31 -19.72 5.55
CA LEU A 200 -0.63 -20.97 4.87
C LEU A 200 -0.22 -20.93 3.40
N VAL A 201 -0.50 -19.82 2.68
CA VAL A 201 -0.04 -19.68 1.29
C VAL A 201 1.48 -19.69 1.22
N SER A 202 2.17 -18.97 2.11
CA SER A 202 3.63 -19.01 2.20
C SER A 202 4.19 -20.42 2.44
N ALA A 203 3.52 -21.24 3.27
CA ALA A 203 3.92 -22.63 3.48
C ALA A 203 3.64 -23.52 2.24
N ALA A 204 2.50 -23.31 1.58
CA ALA A 204 2.14 -24.02 0.36
C ALA A 204 3.12 -23.71 -0.79
N GLN A 205 3.55 -22.46 -0.93
CA GLN A 205 4.46 -22.01 -2.00
C GLN A 205 5.78 -22.78 -2.03
N ILE A 206 6.28 -23.22 -0.87
CA ILE A 206 7.49 -24.06 -0.78
C ILE A 206 7.33 -25.37 -1.54
N VAL A 207 6.12 -25.94 -1.57
CA VAL A 207 5.79 -27.19 -2.26
C VAL A 207 5.30 -26.95 -3.69
N MET A 208 4.55 -25.86 -3.91
CA MET A 208 4.04 -25.49 -5.24
C MET A 208 5.18 -25.11 -6.19
N GLY A 209 6.20 -24.42 -5.67
CA GLY A 209 7.25 -23.81 -6.48
C GLY A 209 6.76 -22.55 -7.20
N GLU A 210 7.62 -21.99 -8.04
CA GLU A 210 7.36 -20.78 -8.82
C GLU A 210 7.48 -21.02 -10.34
N GLY A 211 7.84 -22.25 -10.74
CA GLY A 211 8.20 -22.59 -12.10
C GLY A 211 7.22 -23.57 -12.72
N ASN A 212 7.77 -24.70 -13.20
CA ASN A 212 7.04 -25.71 -13.97
C ASN A 212 6.79 -27.02 -13.20
N GLU A 213 6.82 -26.98 -11.88
CA GLU A 213 6.66 -28.14 -11.00
C GLU A 213 5.34 -28.90 -11.26
N GLY A 214 4.32 -28.15 -11.69
CA GLY A 214 2.98 -28.65 -12.03
C GLY A 214 2.13 -28.95 -10.81
N ILE A 215 2.39 -28.27 -9.69
CA ILE A 215 1.68 -28.45 -8.41
C ILE A 215 0.90 -27.17 -8.10
N PRO A 216 -0.28 -26.96 -8.70
CA PRO A 216 -1.02 -25.72 -8.51
C PRO A 216 -1.88 -25.68 -7.24
N ALA A 217 -1.91 -26.77 -6.46
CA ALA A 217 -2.63 -26.81 -5.21
C ALA A 217 -1.94 -27.70 -4.17
N VAL A 218 -2.19 -27.43 -2.90
CA VAL A 218 -1.59 -28.11 -1.75
C VAL A 218 -2.64 -28.34 -0.68
N ILE A 219 -2.66 -29.53 -0.10
CA ILE A 219 -3.40 -29.83 1.12
C ILE A 219 -2.48 -29.57 2.31
N ILE A 220 -2.88 -28.66 3.19
CA ILE A 220 -2.24 -28.45 4.48
C ILE A 220 -3.08 -29.16 5.54
N ARG A 221 -2.52 -30.24 6.09
CA ARG A 221 -3.19 -31.08 7.09
C ARG A 221 -2.71 -30.79 8.50
N GLY A 222 -3.66 -30.71 9.43
CA GLY A 222 -3.38 -30.44 10.84
C GLY A 222 -2.77 -29.06 11.07
N ALA A 223 -3.20 -28.07 10.29
CA ALA A 223 -2.89 -26.66 10.54
C ALA A 223 -3.67 -26.17 11.77
N PRO A 224 -3.05 -25.40 12.68
CA PRO A 224 -3.73 -24.89 13.87
C PRO A 224 -4.59 -23.66 13.52
N VAL A 225 -5.65 -23.86 12.75
CA VAL A 225 -6.53 -22.82 12.22
C VAL A 225 -7.91 -22.89 12.87
N LYS A 226 -8.57 -21.75 12.99
CA LYS A 226 -9.98 -21.68 13.37
C LYS A 226 -10.85 -21.75 12.13
N PHE A 227 -11.83 -22.64 12.16
CA PHE A 227 -12.87 -22.71 11.14
C PHE A 227 -13.99 -21.73 11.50
N VAL A 228 -14.55 -21.09 10.50
CA VAL A 228 -15.74 -20.23 10.65
C VAL A 228 -16.98 -21.10 10.87
N ASP A 229 -18.00 -20.60 11.56
CA ASP A 229 -19.27 -21.31 11.70
C ASP A 229 -20.06 -21.28 10.38
N ASP A 230 -20.97 -22.24 10.20
CA ASP A 230 -21.72 -22.36 8.95
C ASP A 230 -22.61 -21.11 8.72
N GLY A 231 -22.42 -20.45 7.57
CA GLY A 231 -23.14 -19.22 7.21
C GLY A 231 -22.43 -17.91 7.54
N GLU A 232 -21.28 -17.95 8.23
CA GLU A 232 -20.41 -16.78 8.37
C GLU A 232 -19.45 -16.66 7.18
N GLU A 233 -19.59 -15.58 6.42
CA GLU A 233 -18.64 -15.24 5.36
C GLU A 233 -17.54 -14.35 5.93
N MET A 234 -16.29 -14.82 5.85
CA MET A 234 -15.11 -14.07 6.28
C MET A 234 -14.25 -13.77 5.06
N VAL A 235 -14.16 -12.49 4.70
CA VAL A 235 -13.22 -12.00 3.70
C VAL A 235 -11.90 -11.63 4.34
N ILE A 236 -10.82 -11.65 3.56
CA ILE A 236 -9.52 -11.16 4.02
C ILE A 236 -9.64 -9.65 4.28
N PRO A 237 -9.41 -9.17 5.52
CA PRO A 237 -9.58 -7.77 5.84
C PRO A 237 -8.47 -6.93 5.19
N SER A 238 -8.84 -5.76 4.65
CA SER A 238 -7.89 -4.75 4.19
C SER A 238 -7.52 -3.76 5.30
N ILE A 239 -6.46 -3.01 5.08
CA ILE A 239 -6.04 -1.89 5.92
C ILE A 239 -5.94 -0.64 5.06
N ALA A 240 -6.37 0.50 5.58
CA ALA A 240 -6.26 1.77 4.87
C ALA A 240 -4.78 2.10 4.56
N PRO A 241 -4.45 2.68 3.39
CA PRO A 241 -3.06 3.02 3.05
C PRO A 241 -2.34 3.88 4.11
N GLU A 242 -3.04 4.82 4.74
CA GLU A 242 -2.54 5.68 5.81
C GLU A 242 -2.20 4.91 7.10
N ASP A 243 -2.94 3.84 7.40
CA ASP A 243 -2.72 2.97 8.57
C ASP A 243 -1.72 1.84 8.25
N CYS A 244 -1.42 1.61 6.97
CA CYS A 244 -0.44 0.63 6.53
C CYS A 244 0.97 1.12 6.89
N MET A 245 1.68 0.37 7.73
CA MET A 245 3.04 0.68 8.17
C MET A 245 3.99 1.06 7.04
N TYR A 246 3.87 0.44 5.85
CA TYR A 246 4.70 0.76 4.71
C TYR A 246 4.21 1.99 3.96
N ILE A 247 2.94 2.02 3.56
CA ILE A 247 2.43 3.11 2.73
C ILE A 247 2.36 4.42 3.54
N GLY A 248 1.80 4.39 4.75
CA GLY A 248 1.71 5.55 5.64
C GLY A 248 3.08 6.16 5.94
N SER A 249 4.10 5.33 6.12
CA SER A 249 5.48 5.82 6.37
C SER A 249 6.18 6.35 5.11
N LEU A 250 5.85 5.84 3.92
CA LEU A 250 6.59 6.13 2.68
C LEU A 250 5.93 7.15 1.76
N ARG A 251 4.62 7.43 1.88
CA ARG A 251 3.87 8.17 0.85
C ARG A 251 3.28 9.50 1.30
N CYS A 252 3.24 9.79 2.59
CA CYS A 252 2.60 11.01 3.07
C CYS A 252 3.43 11.64 4.19
N GLY A 253 4.25 12.64 3.85
CA GLY A 253 4.61 13.64 4.85
C GLY A 253 3.32 14.30 5.39
N PRO A 254 3.26 14.72 6.66
CA PRO A 254 4.37 14.92 7.59
C PRO A 254 4.97 13.65 8.20
N HIS A 255 6.28 13.65 8.40
CA HIS A 255 7.03 12.63 9.14
C HIS A 255 7.39 13.13 10.55
N PRO A 256 7.63 12.23 11.52
CA PRO A 256 8.15 12.62 12.82
C PRO A 256 9.45 13.43 12.70
N TYR A 257 9.58 14.50 13.48
CA TYR A 257 10.77 15.32 13.49
C TYR A 257 11.88 14.69 14.34
N GLU A 258 13.02 14.37 13.71
CA GLU A 258 14.16 13.70 14.37
C GLU A 258 15.32 14.65 14.74
N GLY A 259 15.13 15.98 14.64
CA GLY A 259 16.14 17.00 14.97
C GLY A 259 16.82 17.65 13.76
N GLY A 260 17.85 18.46 14.02
CA GLY A 260 18.69 19.11 12.99
C GLY A 260 18.27 20.52 12.58
N TYR A 261 17.14 21.00 13.10
CA TYR A 261 16.55 22.34 12.88
C TYR A 261 16.05 22.96 14.20
N ASP A 262 16.50 22.49 15.36
CA ASP A 262 16.00 22.90 16.68
C ASP A 262 16.17 24.40 16.92
N ARG A 263 17.27 24.95 16.41
CA ARG A 263 17.52 26.41 16.40
C ARG A 263 16.45 27.16 15.62
N LEU A 264 15.98 26.62 14.50
CA LEU A 264 14.97 27.25 13.66
C LEU A 264 13.60 27.26 14.35
N ILE A 265 13.23 26.15 15.01
CA ILE A 265 12.03 26.07 15.86
C ILE A 265 12.11 27.12 16.99
N ALA A 266 13.25 27.21 17.67
CA ALA A 266 13.45 28.19 18.74
C ALA A 266 13.30 29.65 18.25
N GLU A 267 13.79 29.97 17.06
CA GLU A 267 13.59 31.30 16.46
C GLU A 267 12.13 31.55 16.06
N ALA A 268 11.40 30.54 15.59
CA ALA A 268 9.97 30.65 15.32
C ALA A 268 9.15 30.88 16.60
N ILE A 269 9.49 30.18 17.70
CA ILE A 269 8.89 30.41 19.04
C ILE A 269 9.12 31.85 19.48
N LYS A 270 10.35 32.39 19.37
CA LYS A 270 10.64 33.79 19.72
C LYS A 270 9.87 34.77 18.84
N ALA A 271 9.73 34.48 17.55
CA ALA A 271 9.02 35.34 16.61
C ALA A 271 7.53 35.41 16.93
N ARG A 272 6.91 34.30 17.35
CA ARG A 272 5.50 34.22 17.73
C ARG A 272 5.08 35.27 18.75
N GLU A 273 5.96 35.65 19.68
CA GLU A 273 5.67 36.69 20.69
C GLU A 273 5.45 38.09 20.09
N ARG A 274 5.83 38.30 18.83
CA ARG A 274 5.61 39.55 18.08
C ARG A 274 4.34 39.54 17.22
N SER A 275 3.51 38.50 17.35
CA SER A 275 2.25 38.38 16.62
C SER A 275 1.32 39.55 16.90
N TYR A 276 0.72 40.08 15.84
CA TYR A 276 -0.39 41.03 15.92
C TYR A 276 -1.66 40.31 15.49
N SER A 277 -2.34 39.69 16.46
CA SER A 277 -3.55 38.89 16.21
C SER A 277 -4.72 39.27 17.14
N PRO A 278 -5.19 40.54 17.13
CA PRO A 278 -6.23 40.99 18.05
C PRO A 278 -7.62 40.40 17.74
N TYR A 279 -7.83 39.84 16.55
CA TYR A 279 -9.14 39.31 16.14
C TYR A 279 -9.26 37.82 16.46
N SER A 280 -8.25 37.00 16.11
CA SER A 280 -8.29 35.56 16.39
C SER A 280 -7.71 35.19 17.76
N GLY A 281 -6.80 35.99 18.32
CA GLY A 281 -5.96 35.58 19.45
C GLY A 281 -4.97 34.46 19.12
N PHE A 282 -4.91 34.00 17.86
CA PHE A 282 -4.09 32.87 17.43
C PHE A 282 -2.71 33.33 16.97
N ARG A 283 -1.74 33.22 17.88
CA ARG A 283 -0.36 33.66 17.64
C ARG A 283 0.45 32.57 16.93
N VAL A 284 0.99 32.91 15.76
CA VAL A 284 1.83 32.05 14.93
C VAL A 284 3.18 32.74 14.70
N GLY A 285 4.27 32.00 14.88
CA GLY A 285 5.63 32.41 14.52
C GLY A 285 6.20 31.51 13.45
N ALA A 286 7.06 32.07 12.59
CA ALA A 286 7.80 31.32 11.59
C ALA A 286 9.25 31.79 11.50
N ALA A 287 10.15 30.89 11.12
CA ALA A 287 11.54 31.18 10.84
C ALA A 287 11.99 30.42 9.59
N LEU A 288 12.50 31.15 8.60
CA LEU A 288 12.98 30.65 7.32
C LEU A 288 14.51 30.63 7.31
N LEU A 289 15.10 29.48 7.02
CA LEU A 289 16.52 29.25 6.80
C LEU A 289 16.81 29.25 5.30
N THR A 290 17.73 30.12 4.88
CA THR A 290 18.23 30.17 3.50
C THR A 290 19.40 29.22 3.30
N LYS A 291 19.68 28.80 2.06
CA LYS A 291 20.88 28.00 1.72
C LYS A 291 22.19 28.75 2.00
N SER A 292 22.14 30.09 2.13
CA SER A 292 23.26 30.92 2.58
C SER A 292 23.49 30.88 4.11
N GLY A 293 22.63 30.20 4.87
CA GLY A 293 22.73 30.03 6.31
C GLY A 293 22.11 31.17 7.14
N LYS A 294 21.40 32.12 6.50
CA LYS A 294 20.71 33.21 7.20
C LYS A 294 19.33 32.78 7.65
N VAL A 295 18.87 33.34 8.77
CA VAL A 295 17.54 33.07 9.34
C VAL A 295 16.67 34.32 9.33
N TYR A 296 15.48 34.19 8.77
CA TYR A 296 14.48 35.24 8.68
C TYR A 296 13.23 34.84 9.45
N SER A 297 12.96 35.51 10.56
CA SER A 297 11.82 35.18 11.42
C SER A 297 10.73 36.25 11.38
N ALA A 298 9.47 35.83 11.40
CA ALA A 298 8.31 36.71 11.42
C ALA A 298 7.13 36.08 12.19
N ALA A 299 6.09 36.89 12.43
CA ALA A 299 4.85 36.46 13.05
C ALA A 299 3.66 36.82 12.17
N ASN A 300 2.50 36.22 12.43
CA ASN A 300 1.27 36.63 11.74
C ASN A 300 0.85 38.05 12.13
N VAL A 301 0.34 38.78 11.15
CA VAL A 301 -0.19 40.15 11.32
C VAL A 301 -1.58 40.19 10.70
N GLU A 302 -2.57 40.38 11.57
CA GLU A 302 -3.96 40.49 11.17
C GLU A 302 -4.35 41.93 10.82
N ASN A 303 -5.44 42.06 10.08
CA ASN A 303 -6.01 43.35 9.70
C ASN A 303 -7.54 43.31 9.85
N ALA A 304 -8.14 44.49 10.08
CA ALA A 304 -9.60 44.63 10.15
C ALA A 304 -10.29 44.13 8.86
N SER A 305 -9.63 44.33 7.71
CA SER A 305 -9.98 43.65 6.46
C SER A 305 -9.18 42.35 6.37
N SER A 306 -9.84 41.21 6.63
CA SER A 306 -9.17 39.92 6.75
C SER A 306 -8.29 39.54 5.55
N GLY A 307 -8.69 39.92 4.33
CA GLY A 307 -7.92 39.71 3.10
C GLY A 307 -6.56 40.43 3.05
N ALA A 308 -6.35 41.45 3.90
CA ALA A 308 -5.07 42.15 4.04
C ALA A 308 -4.14 41.52 5.10
N SER A 309 -4.55 40.44 5.75
CA SER A 309 -3.74 39.74 6.76
C SER A 309 -2.64 38.89 6.12
N ILE A 310 -1.50 38.78 6.81
CA ILE A 310 -0.37 37.96 6.37
C ILE A 310 0.00 36.92 7.44
N CYS A 311 0.22 35.69 6.98
CA CYS A 311 0.66 34.57 7.82
C CYS A 311 2.15 34.73 8.15
N ALA A 312 2.60 34.12 9.26
CA ALA A 312 3.98 34.22 9.71
C ALA A 312 4.98 33.72 8.66
N GLU A 313 4.64 32.61 7.99
CA GLU A 313 5.45 31.95 6.97
C GLU A 313 5.66 32.90 5.78
N ARG A 314 4.58 33.46 5.23
CA ARG A 314 4.64 34.45 4.13
C ARG A 314 5.40 35.71 4.54
N ALA A 315 5.21 36.20 5.76
CA ALA A 315 5.94 37.38 6.24
C ALA A 315 7.46 37.11 6.32
N SER A 316 7.86 35.90 6.72
CA SER A 316 9.28 35.49 6.77
C SER A 316 9.90 35.39 5.37
N ILE A 317 9.14 34.85 4.41
CA ILE A 317 9.54 34.71 3.00
C ILE A 317 9.68 36.09 2.34
N VAL A 318 8.69 36.96 2.49
CA VAL A 318 8.74 38.33 1.95
C VAL A 318 9.94 39.09 2.50
N LYS A 319 10.25 38.93 3.79
CA LYS A 319 11.43 39.54 4.40
C LYS A 319 12.73 39.04 3.76
N ALA A 320 12.91 37.72 3.64
CA ALA A 320 14.10 37.13 3.03
C ALA A 320 14.29 37.59 1.58
N ILE A 321 13.23 37.58 0.77
CA ILE A 321 13.25 38.02 -0.63
C ILE A 321 13.61 39.49 -0.74
N SER A 322 13.05 40.33 0.13
CA SER A 322 13.34 41.77 0.13
C SER A 322 14.82 42.08 0.45
N GLU A 323 15.51 41.15 1.11
CA GLU A 323 16.94 41.22 1.42
C GLU A 323 17.82 40.44 0.42
N GLY A 324 17.24 39.98 -0.69
CA GLY A 324 17.96 39.38 -1.83
C GLY A 324 18.10 37.86 -1.79
N GLU A 325 17.50 37.18 -0.82
CA GLU A 325 17.58 35.72 -0.69
C GLU A 325 16.45 35.04 -1.49
N ARG A 326 16.78 34.02 -2.29
CA ARG A 326 15.80 33.26 -3.11
C ARG A 326 15.96 31.75 -3.01
N ASP A 327 17.02 31.29 -2.36
CA ASP A 327 17.33 29.87 -2.19
C ASP A 327 17.05 29.46 -0.75
N PHE A 328 16.00 28.67 -0.55
CA PHE A 328 15.53 28.29 0.79
C PHE A 328 15.89 26.84 1.10
N GLU A 329 16.27 26.59 2.35
CA GLU A 329 16.55 25.24 2.85
C GLU A 329 15.36 24.70 3.64
N ALA A 330 14.89 25.49 4.63
CA ALA A 330 13.86 25.04 5.55
C ALA A 330 13.05 26.21 6.14
N LEU A 331 11.80 25.96 6.54
CA LEU A 331 10.95 26.89 7.28
C LEU A 331 10.37 26.17 8.50
N ALA A 332 10.52 26.74 9.69
CA ALA A 332 9.79 26.30 10.88
C ALA A 332 8.56 27.18 11.11
N VAL A 333 7.44 26.58 11.51
CA VAL A 333 6.20 27.28 11.90
C VAL A 333 5.71 26.73 13.24
N VAL A 334 5.33 27.63 14.15
CA VAL A 334 4.96 27.28 15.53
C VAL A 334 3.73 28.07 15.99
N ALA A 335 2.80 27.36 16.63
CA ALA A 335 1.63 27.92 17.32
C ALA A 335 1.33 27.13 18.60
N ASP A 336 0.38 27.64 19.39
CA ASP A 336 -0.05 27.00 20.65
C ASP A 336 -1.27 26.12 20.39
N THR A 337 -1.01 24.87 20.04
CA THR A 337 -1.99 23.89 19.54
C THR A 337 -1.73 22.50 20.15
N GLU A 338 -2.75 21.63 20.14
CA GLU A 338 -2.60 20.23 20.58
C GLU A 338 -1.68 19.42 19.67
N VAL A 339 -1.75 19.65 18.36
CA VAL A 339 -0.92 19.00 17.34
C VAL A 339 -0.01 20.04 16.67
N PRO A 340 1.13 19.63 16.07
CA PRO A 340 1.99 20.54 15.30
C PRO A 340 1.20 21.39 14.29
N VAL A 341 1.45 22.71 14.27
CA VAL A 341 0.69 23.61 13.39
C VAL A 341 1.15 23.48 11.94
N ALA A 342 0.22 23.24 11.02
CA ALA A 342 0.52 23.16 9.59
C ALA A 342 0.41 24.52 8.89
N PRO A 343 1.25 24.82 7.88
CA PRO A 343 1.08 26.01 7.06
C PRO A 343 -0.21 25.92 6.24
N CYS A 344 -0.87 27.06 6.04
CA CYS A 344 -2.08 27.11 5.22
C CYS A 344 -1.77 26.92 3.72
N GLY A 345 -2.80 26.66 2.90
CA GLY A 345 -2.62 26.43 1.46
C GLY A 345 -1.90 27.55 0.72
N ILE A 346 -2.15 28.82 1.09
CA ILE A 346 -1.47 29.97 0.47
C ILE A 346 0.03 30.00 0.85
N CYS A 347 0.38 29.67 2.09
CA CYS A 347 1.78 29.60 2.52
C CYS A 347 2.53 28.48 1.80
N ARG A 348 1.91 27.30 1.65
CA ARG A 348 2.47 26.19 0.86
C ARG A 348 2.69 26.59 -0.60
N GLN A 349 1.70 27.23 -1.20
CA GLN A 349 1.77 27.73 -2.58
C GLN A 349 2.81 28.84 -2.76
N ASN A 350 3.03 29.68 -1.74
CA ASN A 350 4.08 30.69 -1.77
C ASN A 350 5.47 30.07 -1.64
N LEU A 351 5.62 29.04 -0.82
CA LEU A 351 6.90 28.38 -0.57
C LEU A 351 7.34 27.48 -1.73
N ILE A 352 6.40 26.76 -2.37
CA ILE A 352 6.72 25.84 -3.49
C ILE A 352 7.28 26.56 -4.72
N GLU A 353 7.02 27.87 -4.87
CA GLU A 353 7.63 28.73 -5.90
C GLU A 353 9.17 28.72 -5.82
N PHE A 354 9.73 28.43 -4.64
CA PHE A 354 11.16 28.45 -4.37
C PHE A 354 11.81 27.05 -4.31
N GLY A 355 11.05 26.00 -4.63
CA GLY A 355 11.53 24.62 -4.68
C GLY A 355 10.60 23.65 -3.96
N GLU A 356 10.36 22.48 -4.57
CA GLU A 356 9.57 21.40 -3.98
C GLU A 356 10.31 20.76 -2.79
N GLU A 357 11.65 20.87 -2.74
CA GLU A 357 12.50 20.24 -1.73
C GLU A 357 12.60 21.02 -0.42
N VAL A 358 12.06 22.24 -0.35
CA VAL A 358 12.15 23.09 0.84
C VAL A 358 11.46 22.40 2.00
N LYS A 359 12.19 22.19 3.10
CA LYS A 359 11.69 21.52 4.30
C LYS A 359 10.76 22.43 5.10
N VAL A 360 9.71 21.88 5.66
CA VAL A 360 8.75 22.56 6.50
C VAL A 360 8.67 21.81 7.82
N ILE A 361 9.11 22.46 8.89
CA ILE A 361 9.03 21.96 10.25
C ILE A 361 7.79 22.55 10.89
N MET A 362 6.81 21.71 11.16
CA MET A 362 5.56 22.05 11.84
C MET A 362 5.76 21.72 13.31
N ALA A 363 5.53 22.66 14.21
CA ALA A 363 5.74 22.45 15.64
C ALA A 363 4.62 23.08 16.48
N ASN A 364 4.45 22.59 17.72
CA ASN A 364 3.63 23.24 18.73
C ASN A 364 4.49 23.77 19.89
N THR A 365 3.86 24.49 20.83
CA THR A 365 4.48 25.00 22.07
C THR A 365 4.76 23.92 23.12
N LYS A 366 4.22 22.70 22.92
CA LYS A 366 4.32 21.57 23.86
C LYS A 366 5.56 20.70 23.62
N GLY A 367 6.25 20.91 22.50
CA GLY A 367 7.47 20.19 22.12
C GLY A 367 7.27 19.15 21.02
N ASP A 368 6.05 18.98 20.50
CA ASP A 368 5.81 18.10 19.36
C ASP A 368 6.18 18.79 18.05
N ALA A 369 6.78 18.03 17.15
CA ALA A 369 7.18 18.51 15.84
C ALA A 369 7.11 17.42 14.77
N GLU A 370 6.80 17.85 13.55
CA GLU A 370 6.78 17.05 12.33
C GLU A 370 7.54 17.78 11.22
N ILE A 371 8.00 17.04 10.22
CA ILE A 371 8.73 17.57 9.08
C ILE A 371 8.21 16.98 7.77
N ALA A 372 8.11 17.84 6.76
CA ALA A 372 7.79 17.45 5.38
C ALA A 372 8.54 18.36 4.41
N THR A 373 8.68 17.96 3.16
CA THR A 373 8.96 18.89 2.07
C THR A 373 7.69 19.65 1.68
N VAL A 374 7.81 20.85 1.11
CA VAL A 374 6.63 21.57 0.62
C VAL A 374 5.94 20.82 -0.53
N GLY A 375 6.68 20.03 -1.32
CA GLY A 375 6.11 19.13 -2.34
C GLY A 375 5.20 18.04 -1.74
N GLU A 376 5.54 17.50 -0.57
CA GLU A 376 4.67 16.57 0.16
C GLU A 376 3.45 17.27 0.77
N LEU A 377 3.59 18.52 1.22
CA LEU A 377 2.48 19.29 1.77
C LEU A 377 1.53 19.86 0.70
N LEU A 378 2.02 20.04 -0.53
CA LEU A 378 1.24 20.53 -1.66
C LEU A 378 1.55 19.67 -2.91
N PRO A 379 1.11 18.41 -2.92
CA PRO A 379 1.37 17.51 -4.03
C PRO A 379 0.72 18.06 -5.29
N ARG A 380 1.48 18.04 -6.40
CA ARG A 380 1.06 18.61 -7.69
C ARG A 380 0.71 20.10 -7.61
N GLY A 381 1.42 20.86 -6.76
CA GLY A 381 1.25 22.30 -6.67
C GLY A 381 1.49 23.00 -8.00
N PHE A 382 0.74 24.08 -8.23
CA PHE A 382 0.88 24.91 -9.42
C PHE A 382 2.22 25.66 -9.34
N THR A 383 3.09 25.51 -10.33
CA THR A 383 4.44 26.11 -10.34
C THR A 383 4.79 26.69 -11.72
N GLY A 384 5.98 27.26 -11.87
CA GLY A 384 6.53 27.68 -13.16
C GLY A 384 6.46 26.60 -14.26
N ARG A 385 6.44 25.30 -13.91
CA ARG A 385 6.28 24.20 -14.89
C ARG A 385 4.87 24.05 -15.45
N SER A 386 3.89 24.72 -14.85
CA SER A 386 2.48 24.70 -15.28
C SER A 386 2.17 25.76 -16.34
N PHE A 387 3.12 26.66 -16.63
CA PHE A 387 3.01 27.73 -17.63
C PHE A 387 3.63 27.35 -18.98
#